data_AF-A0A2E2AGZ7-F1
#
_entry.id   AF-A0A2E2AGZ7-F1
#
_cell.length_a   1.000
_cell.length_b   1.000
_cell.length_c   1.000
_cell.angle_alpha   90.00
_cell.angle_beta   90.00
_cell.angle_gamma   90.00
#
_symmetry.space_group_name_H-M   'P 1'
#
loop_
_entity.id
_entity.type
_entity.pdbx_description
1 polymer ?
#
loop_
_entity_poly.entity_id
_entity_poly.type
_entity_poly.pdbx_seq_one_letter_code
_entity_poly.pdbx_strand_id
1 'polypeptide(L)'
;MDSQGYIYVADWGNERVQVLGPDGSFQLKLRGEATVSKWAREFLDVNPDESLTRDQSNLIPDLPSHLDTPYLVSTQAEPYFWGPTSVNLDGQGRLYVTESSRHRVQIYQK
;
A
#
# COMPACT_ATOMS: atom_id res chain seq x y z
N MET A 1 7.65 6.55 -15.32
CA MET A 1 7.52 8.02 -15.38
C MET A 1 6.16 8.33 -16.00
N ASP A 2 5.47 9.37 -15.56
CA ASP A 2 4.19 9.79 -16.17
C ASP A 2 4.41 10.77 -17.35
N SER A 3 3.31 11.25 -17.96
CA SER A 3 3.37 12.21 -19.07
C SER A 3 3.85 13.61 -18.69
N GLN A 4 3.88 13.94 -17.40
CA GLN A 4 4.38 15.21 -16.86
C GLN A 4 5.83 15.09 -16.38
N GLY A 5 6.44 13.90 -16.48
CA GLY A 5 7.82 13.63 -16.07
C GLY A 5 7.98 13.19 -14.62
N TYR A 6 6.91 12.95 -13.86
CA TYR A 6 7.03 12.44 -12.49
C TYR A 6 7.55 11.00 -12.48
N ILE A 7 8.48 10.73 -11.57
CA ILE A 7 9.15 9.44 -11.41
C ILE A 7 8.55 8.73 -10.20
N TYR A 8 8.15 7.48 -10.37
CA TYR A 8 7.56 6.65 -9.33
C TYR A 8 8.56 5.54 -9.01
N VAL A 9 8.87 5.36 -7.72
CA VAL A 9 9.88 4.41 -7.26
C VAL A 9 9.26 3.50 -6.21
N ALA A 10 9.25 2.19 -6.48
CA ALA A 10 9.03 1.17 -5.47
C ALA A 10 10.31 1.02 -4.63
N ASP A 11 10.29 1.50 -3.39
CA ASP A 11 11.42 1.47 -2.48
C ASP A 11 11.20 0.34 -1.46
N TRP A 12 11.40 -0.90 -1.95
CA TRP A 12 11.17 -2.14 -1.23
C TRP A 12 11.81 -2.14 0.17
N GLY A 13 13.09 -1.73 0.26
CA GLY A 13 13.85 -1.74 1.52
C GLY A 13 13.33 -0.74 2.57
N ASN A 14 12.47 0.20 2.19
CA ASN A 14 11.88 1.19 3.09
C ASN A 14 10.35 1.11 3.15
N GLU A 15 9.75 0.05 2.61
CA GLU A 15 8.31 -0.21 2.63
C GLU A 15 7.46 0.98 2.17
N ARG A 16 7.87 1.61 1.07
CA ARG A 16 7.20 2.78 0.53
C ARG A 16 7.24 2.86 -0.98
N VAL A 17 6.35 3.67 -1.52
CA VAL A 17 6.51 4.24 -2.86
C VAL A 17 6.84 5.73 -2.71
N GLN A 18 7.78 6.20 -3.51
CA GLN A 18 8.11 7.62 -3.59
C GLN A 18 7.80 8.17 -4.98
N VAL A 19 7.27 9.38 -5.02
CA VAL A 19 7.08 10.15 -6.25
C VAL A 19 8.08 11.29 -6.24
N LEU A 20 8.84 11.42 -7.31
CA LEU A 20 9.82 12.47 -7.53
C LEU A 20 9.40 13.33 -8.73
N GLY A 21 9.76 14.60 -8.71
CA GLY A 21 9.59 15.51 -9.83
C GLY A 21 10.52 15.15 -11.00
N PRO A 22 10.31 15.74 -12.18
CA PRO A 22 11.17 15.55 -13.35
C PRO A 22 12.64 15.95 -13.09
N ASP A 23 12.87 16.83 -12.13
CA ASP A 23 14.17 17.29 -11.64
C ASP A 23 14.76 16.42 -10.53
N GLY A 24 14.07 15.34 -10.14
CA GLY A 24 14.44 14.45 -9.04
C GLY A 24 14.05 14.96 -7.64
N SER A 25 13.37 16.11 -7.53
CA SER A 25 12.88 16.63 -6.24
C SER A 25 11.86 15.69 -5.61
N PHE A 26 11.87 15.54 -4.28
CA PHE A 26 10.86 14.75 -3.57
C PHE A 26 9.49 15.44 -3.65
N GLN A 27 8.45 14.67 -3.96
CA GLN A 27 7.08 15.17 -4.08
C GLN A 27 6.13 14.49 -3.10
N LEU A 28 6.15 13.15 -3.05
CA LEU A 28 5.21 12.38 -2.25
C LEU A 28 5.83 11.06 -1.77
N LYS A 29 5.40 10.63 -0.59
CA LYS A 29 5.69 9.31 -0.02
C LYS A 29 4.38 8.61 0.30
N LEU A 30 4.21 7.40 -0.21
CA LEU A 30 3.10 6.50 0.07
C LEU A 30 3.60 5.33 0.91
N ARG A 31 2.89 5.01 2.00
CA ARG A 31 3.18 3.86 2.88
C ARG A 31 2.22 2.69 2.69
N GLY A 32 1.26 2.79 1.77
CA GLY A 32 0.15 1.84 1.61
C GLY A 32 -1.09 2.35 2.33
N GLU A 33 -2.23 2.25 1.66
CA GLU A 33 -3.54 2.68 2.17
C GLU A 33 -4.60 1.67 1.71
N ALA A 34 -4.29 0.37 1.85
CA ALA A 34 -5.16 -0.66 1.33
C ALA A 34 -6.56 -0.60 1.97
N THR A 35 -7.54 -0.86 1.13
CA THR A 35 -8.94 -0.94 1.49
C THR A 35 -9.53 -2.27 1.04
N VAL A 36 -10.74 -2.58 1.50
CA VAL A 36 -11.48 -3.76 1.06
C VAL A 36 -11.86 -3.59 -0.41
N SER A 37 -11.32 -4.44 -1.29
CA SER A 37 -11.69 -4.50 -2.69
C SER A 37 -13.14 -4.97 -2.87
N LYS A 38 -13.73 -4.74 -4.04
CA LYS A 38 -15.09 -5.24 -4.35
C LYS A 38 -15.23 -6.76 -4.13
N TRP A 39 -14.23 -7.55 -4.49
CA TRP A 39 -14.24 -9.00 -4.32
C TRP A 39 -14.05 -9.42 -2.86
N ALA A 40 -13.21 -8.70 -2.13
CA ALA A 40 -13.06 -8.93 -0.69
C ALA A 40 -14.37 -8.60 0.04
N ARG A 41 -15.09 -7.56 -0.39
CA ARG A 41 -16.42 -7.22 0.15
C ARG A 41 -17.44 -8.32 -0.13
N GLU A 42 -17.53 -8.79 -1.38
CA GLU A 42 -18.39 -9.92 -1.73
C GLU A 42 -18.12 -11.17 -0.87
N PHE A 43 -16.85 -11.44 -0.55
CA PHE A 43 -16.48 -12.53 0.37
C PHE A 43 -16.94 -12.27 1.81
N LEU A 44 -16.71 -11.07 2.35
CA LEU A 44 -17.09 -10.73 3.72
C LEU A 44 -18.61 -10.69 3.90
N ASP A 45 -19.36 -10.22 2.90
CA ASP A 45 -20.82 -10.12 2.93
C ASP A 45 -21.50 -11.50 3.06
N VAL A 46 -20.86 -12.57 2.56
CA VAL A 46 -21.37 -13.95 2.66
C VAL A 46 -20.76 -14.75 3.83
N ASN A 47 -19.77 -14.19 4.53
CA ASN A 47 -19.10 -14.79 5.69
C ASN A 47 -19.15 -13.85 6.90
N PRO A 48 -20.31 -13.75 7.59
CA PRO A 48 -20.53 -12.75 8.64
C PRO A 48 -19.59 -12.89 9.84
N ASP A 49 -19.17 -14.11 10.19
CA ASP A 49 -18.22 -14.34 11.30
C ASP A 49 -16.82 -13.76 10.98
N GLU A 50 -16.36 -13.93 9.74
CA GLU A 50 -15.10 -13.35 9.27
C GLU A 50 -15.18 -11.81 9.19
N SER A 51 -16.31 -11.28 8.70
CA SER A 51 -16.56 -9.84 8.67
C SER A 51 -16.55 -9.24 10.07
N LEU A 52 -17.27 -9.84 11.01
CA LEU A 52 -17.34 -9.38 12.39
C LEU A 52 -15.96 -9.41 13.06
N THR A 53 -15.20 -10.50 12.86
CA THR A 53 -13.85 -10.63 13.42
C THR A 53 -12.91 -9.56 12.87
N ARG A 54 -13.00 -9.27 11.56
CA ARG A 54 -12.22 -8.21 10.92
C ARG A 54 -12.60 -6.83 11.49
N ASP A 55 -13.88 -6.54 11.62
CA ASP A 55 -14.37 -5.24 12.12
C ASP A 55 -13.97 -4.99 13.58
N GLN A 56 -13.82 -6.06 14.37
CA GLN A 56 -13.35 -6.00 15.76
C GLN A 56 -11.81 -5.92 15.86
N SER A 57 -11.08 -6.24 14.80
CA SER A 57 -9.62 -6.30 14.81
C SER A 57 -8.99 -4.92 14.66
N ASN A 58 -7.91 -4.67 15.40
CA ASN A 58 -7.09 -3.48 15.19
C ASN A 58 -6.12 -3.71 14.01
N LEU A 59 -6.45 -3.15 12.85
CA LEU A 59 -5.66 -3.30 11.61
C LEU A 59 -4.44 -2.37 11.53
N ILE A 60 -4.33 -1.40 12.44
CA ILE A 60 -3.20 -0.47 12.55
C ILE A 60 -2.84 -0.35 14.04
N PRO A 61 -2.21 -1.37 14.63
CA PRO A 61 -1.90 -1.38 16.05
C PRO A 61 -0.87 -0.31 16.43
N ASP A 62 -1.00 0.23 17.64
CA ASP A 62 0.07 0.99 18.29
C ASP A 62 1.20 0.04 18.66
N LEU A 63 2.39 0.29 18.12
CA LEU A 63 3.53 -0.62 18.28
C LEU A 63 4.51 -0.13 19.36
N PRO A 64 5.13 -1.06 20.12
CA PRO A 64 6.19 -0.72 21.05
C PRO A 64 7.42 -0.20 20.30
N SER A 65 8.27 0.57 21.00
CA SER A 65 9.42 1.27 20.40
C SER A 65 10.44 0.35 19.71
N HIS A 66 10.50 -0.94 20.05
CA HIS A 66 11.40 -1.88 19.38
C HIS A 66 10.89 -2.38 18.01
N LEU A 67 9.65 -2.01 17.62
CA LEU A 67 9.03 -2.33 16.34
C LEU A 67 8.79 -1.06 15.50
N ASP A 68 9.77 -0.17 15.44
CA ASP A 68 9.64 1.17 14.84
C ASP A 68 10.21 1.29 13.41
N THR A 69 10.87 0.25 12.89
CA THR A 69 11.42 0.27 11.53
C THR A 69 10.31 0.17 10.47
N PRO A 70 10.48 0.73 9.26
CA PRO A 70 9.49 0.62 8.19
C PRO A 70 9.03 -0.81 7.92
N TYR A 71 9.97 -1.76 7.88
CA TYR A 71 9.70 -3.19 7.73
C TYR A 71 8.81 -3.71 8.86
N LEU A 72 9.23 -3.54 10.12
CA LEU A 72 8.51 -4.08 11.28
C LEU A 72 7.11 -3.47 11.38
N VAL A 73 6.98 -2.16 11.27
CA VAL A 73 5.67 -1.48 11.28
C VAL A 73 4.76 -2.05 10.20
N SER A 74 5.28 -2.21 8.99
CA SER A 74 4.47 -2.67 7.88
C SER A 74 4.08 -4.13 7.99
N THR A 75 4.85 -4.99 8.66
CA THR A 75 4.42 -6.38 8.94
C THR A 75 3.20 -6.46 9.87
N GLN A 76 2.97 -5.43 10.70
CA GLN A 76 1.91 -5.41 11.71
C GLN A 76 0.66 -4.61 11.28
N ALA A 77 0.81 -3.66 10.36
CA ALA A 77 -0.30 -2.82 9.88
C ALA A 77 -0.80 -3.31 8.52
N GLU A 78 -2.05 -3.75 8.45
CA GLU A 78 -2.64 -4.33 7.22
C GLU A 78 -2.66 -3.36 6.04
N PRO A 79 -3.05 -2.07 6.19
CA PRO A 79 -3.14 -1.15 5.05
C PRO A 79 -1.79 -0.84 4.40
N TYR A 80 -0.70 -0.94 5.15
CA TYR A 80 0.63 -0.54 4.68
C TYR A 80 1.22 -1.49 3.65
N PHE A 81 2.14 -0.98 2.84
CA PHE A 81 2.90 -1.79 1.90
C PHE A 81 3.81 -2.74 2.67
N TRP A 82 3.84 -4.01 2.27
CA TRP A 82 4.87 -4.94 2.71
C TRP A 82 5.48 -5.68 1.52
N GLY A 83 6.72 -5.31 1.24
CA GLY A 83 7.48 -5.66 0.06
C GLY A 83 6.89 -5.07 -1.22
N PRO A 84 6.77 -3.74 -1.39
CA PRO A 84 6.37 -3.17 -2.68
C PRO A 84 7.48 -3.43 -3.72
N THR A 85 7.15 -4.11 -4.82
CA THR A 85 8.14 -4.60 -5.80
C THR A 85 8.04 -3.91 -7.16
N SER A 86 6.87 -3.41 -7.53
CA SER A 86 6.65 -2.78 -8.83
C SER A 86 5.67 -1.64 -8.73
N VAL A 87 5.88 -0.65 -9.61
CA VAL A 87 4.98 0.48 -9.85
C VAL A 87 4.72 0.59 -11.34
N ASN A 88 3.45 0.65 -11.74
CA ASN A 88 3.06 0.85 -13.13
C ASN A 88 1.94 1.90 -13.23
N LEU A 89 1.94 2.66 -14.32
CA LEU A 89 0.89 3.61 -14.64
C LEU A 89 0.08 3.09 -15.82
N ASP A 90 -1.23 3.27 -15.78
CA ASP A 90 -2.07 3.06 -16.95
C ASP A 90 -2.28 4.36 -17.74
N GLY A 91 -3.03 4.27 -18.86
CA GLY A 91 -3.32 5.42 -19.71
C GLY A 91 -4.21 6.49 -19.06
N GLN A 92 -4.79 6.24 -17.89
CA GLN A 92 -5.57 7.19 -17.10
C GLN A 92 -4.74 7.82 -15.97
N GLY A 93 -3.46 7.45 -15.85
CA GLY A 93 -2.58 7.94 -14.79
C GLY A 93 -2.81 7.26 -13.44
N ARG A 94 -3.51 6.12 -13.40
CA ARG A 94 -3.67 5.34 -12.16
C ARG A 94 -2.38 4.58 -11.88
N LEU A 95 -1.90 4.65 -10.65
CA LEU A 95 -0.69 4.00 -10.18
C LEU A 95 -1.04 2.65 -9.55
N TYR A 96 -0.51 1.58 -10.13
CA TYR A 96 -0.59 0.21 -9.63
C TYR A 96 0.68 -0.11 -8.88
N VAL A 97 0.55 -0.49 -7.61
CA VAL A 97 1.66 -0.92 -6.76
C VAL A 97 1.45 -2.38 -6.38
N THR A 98 2.41 -3.26 -6.70
CA THR A 98 2.33 -4.68 -6.33
C THR A 98 3.19 -4.99 -5.11
N GLU A 99 2.69 -5.83 -4.22
CA GLU A 99 3.35 -6.27 -3.00
C GLU A 99 3.69 -7.76 -3.07
N SER A 100 4.93 -8.13 -2.79
CA SER A 100 5.33 -9.55 -2.75
C SER A 100 4.85 -10.25 -1.47
N SER A 101 4.87 -9.56 -0.33
CA SER A 101 4.66 -10.20 0.98
C SER A 101 3.20 -10.23 1.41
N ARG A 102 2.32 -9.48 0.73
CA ARG A 102 0.87 -9.45 0.99
C ARG A 102 -0.01 -10.02 -0.12
N HIS A 103 0.59 -10.49 -1.21
CA HIS A 103 -0.15 -10.97 -2.39
C HIS A 103 -1.21 -9.97 -2.86
N ARG A 104 -0.88 -8.67 -2.83
CA ARG A 104 -1.83 -7.56 -3.01
C ARG A 104 -1.35 -6.61 -4.09
N VAL A 105 -2.33 -5.97 -4.74
CA VAL A 105 -2.13 -4.77 -5.54
C VAL A 105 -2.93 -3.62 -4.94
N GLN A 106 -2.31 -2.45 -4.84
CA GLN A 106 -2.98 -1.20 -4.46
C GLN A 106 -2.99 -0.26 -5.67
N ILE A 107 -4.13 0.38 -5.92
CA ILE A 107 -4.33 1.24 -7.08
C ILE A 107 -4.64 2.64 -6.57
N TYR A 108 -3.83 3.61 -6.97
CA TYR A 108 -3.95 5.02 -6.58
C TYR A 108 -4.36 5.85 -7.78
N GLN A 109 -5.10 6.91 -7.51
CA GLN A 109 -5.43 7.95 -8.46
C GLN A 109 -5.22 9.30 -7.78
N LYS A 110 -4.76 10.28 -8.56
CA LYS A 110 -4.57 11.67 -8.11
C LYS A 110 -5.90 12.36 -7.88
#